data_AF-A0A7G9GLX0-F1
#
_entry.id   AF-A0A7G9GLX0-F1
#
_cell.length_a   1.000
_cell.length_b   1.000
_cell.length_c   1.000
_cell.angle_alpha   90.00
_cell.angle_beta   90.00
_cell.angle_gamma   90.00
#
_symmetry.space_group_name_H-M   'P 1'
#
loop_
_entity.id
_entity.type
_entity.pdbx_description
1 polymer ?
#
loop_
_entity_poly.entity_id
_entity_poly.type
_entity_poly.pdbx_seq_one_letter_code
_entity_poly.pdbx_strand_id
1 'polypeptide(L)'
;MPLERSYRIFARYMEINHIHFNPTTFKSDDMTFCKIWKAHRKAFGEICLKYDCREAWIDLNERFVNYETSILDMNYRNGRVTNIEYDKQLEYIQRKYI
;
A
#
# COMPACT_ATOMS: atom_id res chain seq x y z
N MET A 1 -15.53 -7.05 -6.34
CA MET A 1 -14.33 -7.34 -5.52
C MET A 1 -13.06 -7.04 -6.32
N PRO A 2 -12.66 -5.77 -6.48
CA PRO A 2 -11.47 -5.38 -7.24
C PRO A 2 -10.16 -5.88 -6.61
N LEU A 3 -10.06 -5.78 -5.27
CA LEU A 3 -8.86 -6.10 -4.49
C LEU A 3 -8.35 -7.55 -4.63
N GLU A 4 -9.23 -8.55 -4.76
CA GLU A 4 -8.83 -9.96 -4.91
C GLU A 4 -8.02 -10.21 -6.19
N ARG A 5 -8.35 -9.51 -7.27
CA ARG A 5 -7.59 -9.58 -8.52
C ARG A 5 -6.21 -8.96 -8.29
N SER A 6 -6.17 -7.80 -7.65
CA SER A 6 -4.96 -7.04 -7.37
C SER A 6 -3.98 -7.80 -6.49
N TYR A 7 -4.45 -8.52 -5.46
CA TYR A 7 -3.63 -9.43 -4.66
C TYR A 7 -3.03 -10.58 -5.46
N ARG A 8 -3.81 -11.22 -6.35
CA ARG A 8 -3.32 -12.33 -7.18
C ARG A 8 -2.26 -11.87 -8.17
N ILE A 9 -2.44 -10.69 -8.77
CA ILE A 9 -1.44 -10.10 -9.67
C ILE A 9 -0.14 -9.82 -8.92
N PHE A 10 -0.23 -9.22 -7.73
CA PHE A 10 0.95 -8.98 -6.89
C PHE A 10 1.63 -10.27 -6.46
N ALA A 11 0.86 -11.29 -6.05
CA ALA A 11 1.42 -12.60 -5.68
C ALA A 11 2.17 -13.26 -6.84
N ARG A 12 1.64 -13.17 -8.06
CA ARG A 12 2.32 -13.65 -9.27
C ARG A 12 3.61 -12.87 -9.54
N TYR A 13 3.62 -11.56 -9.34
CA TYR A 13 4.85 -10.77 -9.42
C TYR A 13 5.90 -11.26 -8.41
N MET A 14 5.51 -11.49 -7.15
CA MET A 14 6.43 -11.99 -6.12
C MET A 14 6.98 -13.37 -6.48
N GLU A 15 6.14 -14.27 -7.00
CA GLU A 15 6.52 -15.60 -7.47
C GLU A 15 7.55 -15.56 -8.60
N ILE A 16 7.30 -14.76 -9.64
CA ILE A 16 8.22 -14.59 -10.79
C ILE A 16 9.58 -14.05 -10.35
N ASN A 17 9.61 -13.20 -9.32
CA ASN A 17 10.85 -12.62 -8.79
C ASN A 17 11.45 -13.47 -7.66
N HIS A 18 10.95 -14.68 -7.41
CA HIS A 18 11.40 -15.59 -6.36
C HIS A 18 11.41 -14.97 -4.95
N ILE A 19 10.47 -14.07 -4.67
CA ILE A 19 10.34 -13.38 -3.39
C ILE A 19 9.34 -14.15 -2.51
N HIS A 20 9.84 -14.71 -1.41
CA HIS A 20 9.00 -15.45 -0.49
C HIS A 20 8.18 -14.51 0.42
N PHE A 21 6.88 -14.75 0.49
CA PHE A 21 5.96 -14.10 1.42
C PHE A 21 4.73 -14.98 1.66
N ASN A 22 3.96 -14.70 2.72
CA ASN A 22 2.69 -15.38 2.96
C ASN A 22 1.52 -14.58 2.33
N PRO A 23 0.88 -15.08 1.25
CA PRO A 23 -0.19 -14.36 0.57
C PRO A 23 -1.43 -14.13 1.44
N THR A 24 -1.74 -15.08 2.31
CA THR A 24 -2.87 -15.00 3.24
C THR A 24 -2.64 -13.87 4.22
N THR A 25 -1.48 -13.82 4.88
CA THR A 25 -1.14 -12.76 5.84
C THR A 25 -1.04 -11.40 5.16
N PHE A 26 -0.47 -11.31 3.95
CA PHE A 26 -0.42 -10.07 3.18
C PHE A 26 -1.82 -9.48 2.87
N LYS A 27 -2.81 -10.35 2.69
CA LYS A 27 -4.18 -9.94 2.47
C LYS A 27 -4.87 -9.54 3.79
N SER A 28 -4.70 -10.31 4.85
CA SER A 28 -5.51 -10.16 6.08
C SER A 28 -4.93 -9.22 7.14
N ASP A 29 -3.61 -8.98 7.15
CA ASP A 29 -2.93 -8.19 8.18
C ASP A 29 -2.37 -6.89 7.59
N ASP A 30 -2.87 -5.75 8.06
CA ASP A 30 -2.52 -4.45 7.48
C ASP A 30 -1.06 -4.06 7.71
N MET A 31 -0.49 -4.42 8.86
CA MET A 31 0.92 -4.13 9.15
C MET A 31 1.85 -4.90 8.21
N THR A 32 1.59 -6.20 8.01
CA THR A 32 2.30 -7.08 7.09
C THR A 32 2.11 -6.60 5.65
N PHE A 33 0.88 -6.26 5.27
CA PHE A 33 0.58 -5.65 3.98
C PHE A 33 1.46 -4.42 3.73
N CYS A 34 1.43 -3.44 4.63
CA CYS A 34 2.16 -2.19 4.49
C CYS A 34 3.67 -2.38 4.42
N LYS A 35 4.22 -3.30 5.22
CA LYS A 35 5.66 -3.61 5.21
C LYS A 35 6.10 -4.18 3.86
N ILE A 36 5.38 -5.19 3.37
CA ILE A 36 5.69 -5.84 2.09
C ILE A 36 5.44 -4.86 0.93
N TRP A 37 4.31 -4.15 0.96
CA TRP A 37 3.97 -3.20 -0.08
C TRP A 37 4.99 -2.06 -0.20
N LYS A 38 5.39 -1.44 0.93
CA LYS A 38 6.43 -0.39 0.94
C LYS A 38 7.73 -0.86 0.27
N ALA A 39 8.13 -2.11 0.50
CA ALA A 39 9.36 -2.67 -0.05
C ALA A 39 9.31 -2.90 -1.57
N HIS A 40 8.14 -3.27 -2.10
CA HIS A 40 8.02 -3.72 -3.50
C HIS A 40 7.22 -2.79 -4.42
N ARG A 41 6.53 -1.76 -3.87
CA ARG A 41 5.64 -0.84 -4.62
C ARG A 41 6.28 -0.27 -5.89
N LYS A 42 7.52 0.24 -5.80
CA LYS A 42 8.19 0.89 -6.93
C LYS A 42 8.45 -0.10 -8.07
N ALA A 43 9.10 -1.21 -7.75
CA ALA A 43 9.40 -2.26 -8.71
C ALA A 43 8.13 -2.87 -9.32
N PHE A 44 7.10 -3.11 -8.51
CA PHE A 44 5.82 -3.58 -9.02
C PHE A 44 5.13 -2.54 -9.94
N GLY A 45 5.24 -1.24 -9.63
CA GLY A 45 4.75 -0.16 -10.49
C GLY A 45 5.42 -0.14 -11.86
N GLU A 46 6.76 -0.29 -11.91
CA GLU A 46 7.51 -0.37 -13.17
C GLU A 46 7.11 -1.57 -14.03
N ILE A 47 6.80 -2.71 -13.39
CA ILE A 47 6.26 -3.89 -14.08
C ILE A 47 4.85 -3.60 -14.60
N CYS A 48 3.98 -2.96 -13.81
CA CYS A 48 2.62 -2.67 -14.23
C CYS A 48 2.49 -1.64 -15.35
N LEU A 49 3.49 -0.77 -15.55
CA LEU A 49 3.60 0.07 -16.74
C LEU A 49 3.82 -0.76 -18.02
N LYS A 50 4.40 -1.95 -17.91
CA LYS A 50 4.74 -2.82 -19.06
C LYS A 50 3.68 -3.89 -19.36
N TYR A 51 2.98 -4.38 -18.33
CA TYR A 51 2.15 -5.60 -18.43
C TYR A 51 0.67 -5.41 -18.07
N ASP A 52 0.11 -4.22 -18.32
CA ASP A 52 -1.31 -3.91 -18.14
C ASP A 52 -1.88 -4.32 -16.77
N CYS A 53 -1.14 -4.01 -15.70
CA CYS A 53 -1.59 -4.23 -14.31
C CYS A 53 -1.70 -2.95 -13.50
N ARG A 54 -1.85 -1.80 -14.18
CA ARG A 54 -1.91 -0.49 -13.52
C ARG A 54 -3.02 -0.40 -12.47
N GLU A 55 -4.19 -0.97 -12.75
CA GLU A 55 -5.30 -1.02 -11.79
C GLU A 55 -4.89 -1.71 -10.49
N ALA A 56 -4.15 -2.83 -10.56
CA ALA A 56 -3.70 -3.54 -9.37
C ALA A 56 -2.73 -2.71 -8.52
N TRP A 57 -1.88 -1.92 -9.17
CA TRP A 57 -0.99 -1.00 -8.47
C TRP A 57 -1.76 0.13 -7.77
N ILE A 58 -2.80 0.67 -8.42
CA ILE A 58 -3.67 1.72 -7.86
C ILE A 58 -4.44 1.17 -6.65
N ASP A 59 -5.13 0.04 -6.81
CA ASP A 59 -5.94 -0.58 -5.74
C ASP A 59 -5.12 -0.83 -4.46
N LEU A 60 -3.90 -1.38 -4.61
CA LEU A 60 -3.03 -1.67 -3.48
C LEU A 60 -2.44 -0.39 -2.87
N ASN A 61 -2.23 0.65 -3.67
CA ASN A 61 -1.86 1.96 -3.14
C ASN A 61 -2.98 2.64 -2.37
N GLU A 62 -4.21 2.57 -2.84
CA GLU A 62 -5.36 3.12 -2.13
C GLU A 62 -5.53 2.43 -0.77
N ARG A 63 -5.42 1.08 -0.73
CA ARG A 63 -5.41 0.35 0.56
C ARG A 63 -4.32 0.88 1.49
N PHE A 64 -3.12 1.06 0.94
CA PHE A 64 -1.97 1.53 1.71
C PHE A 64 -2.17 2.95 2.25
N VAL A 65 -2.66 3.87 1.42
CA VAL A 65 -2.99 5.25 1.80
C VAL A 65 -4.05 5.25 2.89
N ASN A 66 -5.15 4.50 2.71
CA ASN A 66 -6.22 4.41 3.70
C ASN A 66 -5.72 3.96 5.06
N TYR A 67 -4.82 2.99 5.11
CA TYR A 67 -4.22 2.53 6.35
C TYR A 67 -3.32 3.59 7.00
N GLU A 68 -2.38 4.19 6.27
CA GLU A 68 -1.48 5.21 6.85
C GLU A 68 -2.25 6.45 7.30
N THR A 69 -3.28 6.87 6.55
CA THR A 69 -4.20 7.94 6.96
C THR A 69 -4.97 7.55 8.21
N SER A 70 -5.45 6.32 8.34
CA SER A 70 -6.16 5.87 9.57
C SER A 70 -5.27 5.93 10.82
N ILE A 71 -3.98 5.61 10.70
CA ILE A 71 -3.02 5.74 11.80
C ILE A 71 -2.80 7.22 12.15
N LEU A 72 -2.63 8.06 11.13
CA LEU A 72 -2.44 9.49 11.31
C LEU A 72 -3.65 10.12 12.01
N ASP A 73 -4.86 9.79 11.57
CA ASP A 73 -6.13 10.21 12.19
C ASP A 73 -6.21 9.78 13.65
N MET A 74 -5.85 8.52 13.95
CA MET A 74 -5.86 8.02 15.32
C MET A 74 -4.88 8.79 16.21
N ASN A 75 -3.67 9.05 15.71
CA ASN A 75 -2.67 9.82 16.44
C ASN A 75 -3.10 11.27 16.65
N TYR A 76 -3.73 11.87 15.66
CA TYR A 76 -4.30 13.22 15.74
C TYR A 76 -5.40 13.31 16.79
N ARG A 77 -6.39 12.41 16.74
CA ARG A 77 -7.50 12.35 17.72
C ARG A 77 -7.03 12.12 19.14
N ASN A 78 -5.91 11.40 19.32
CA ASN A 78 -5.30 11.14 20.62
C ASN A 78 -4.35 12.27 21.08
N GLY A 79 -4.28 13.39 20.37
CA GLY A 79 -3.42 14.53 20.72
C GLY A 79 -1.92 14.25 20.60
N ARG A 80 -1.53 13.19 19.89
CA ARG A 80 -0.12 12.82 19.67
C ARG A 80 0.53 13.60 18.52
N VAL A 81 -0.28 14.28 17.70
CA VAL A 81 0.13 15.03 16.52
C VAL A 81 -0.66 16.33 16.51
N THR A 82 0.01 17.46 16.25
CA THR A 82 -0.64 18.78 16.12
C THR A 82 -1.37 18.93 14.78
N ASN A 83 -2.29 19.89 14.65
CA ASN A 83 -2.97 20.19 13.37
C ASN A 83 -1.95 20.40 12.22
N ILE A 84 -0.89 21.17 12.47
CA ILE A 84 0.12 21.50 11.45
C ILE A 84 0.88 20.24 11.01
N GLU A 85 1.22 19.35 11.95
CA GLU A 85 1.92 18.10 11.62
C GLU A 85 0.99 17.12 10.90
N TYR A 86 -0.30 17.09 11.27
CA TYR A 86 -1.31 16.29 10.60
C TYR A 86 -1.44 16.69 9.14
N ASP A 87 -1.64 17.98 8.85
CA ASP A 87 -1.79 18.47 7.47
C ASP A 87 -0.56 18.16 6.61
N LYS A 88 0.65 18.37 7.15
CA LYS A 88 1.91 18.05 6.46
C LYS A 88 2.05 16.55 6.17
N GLN A 89 1.70 15.70 7.13
CA GLN A 89 1.81 14.25 6.95
C GLN A 89 0.74 13.72 5.98
N LEU A 90 -0.46 14.27 6.01
CA LEU A 90 -1.52 13.91 5.07
C LEU A 90 -1.13 14.28 3.62
N GLU A 91 -0.63 15.50 3.41
CA GLU A 91 -0.13 15.93 2.10
C GLU A 91 1.01 15.03 1.61
N TYR A 92 1.94 14.65 2.50
CA TYR A 92 3.02 13.73 2.19
C TYR A 92 2.50 12.36 1.74
N ILE A 93 1.54 11.78 2.46
CA ILE A 93 0.95 10.48 2.11
C ILE A 93 0.28 10.58 0.74
N GLN A 94 -0.53 11.61 0.51
CA GLN A 94 -1.23 11.77 -0.77
C GLN A 94 -0.25 11.94 -1.93
N ARG A 95 0.71 12.87 -1.87
CA ARG A 95 1.65 13.11 -2.97
C ARG A 95 2.58 11.94 -3.28
N LYS A 96 2.95 11.17 -2.26
CA LYS A 96 3.89 10.07 -2.44
C LYS A 96 3.20 8.83 -2.96
N TYR A 97 1.93 8.63 -2.61
CA TYR A 97 1.27 7.37 -2.81
C TYR A 97 0.09 7.37 -3.80
N ILE A 98 -0.51 8.52 -4.10
CA ILE A 98 -1.52 8.76 -5.15
C ILE A 98 -0.83 9.37 -6.38
#